data_AF-A0A6J6N8X6-F1
#
_entry.id   AF-A0A6J6N8X6-F1
#
_cell.length_a   1.000
_cell.length_b   1.000
_cell.length_c   1.000
_cell.angle_alpha   90.00
_cell.angle_beta   90.00
_cell.angle_gamma   90.00
#
_symmetry.space_group_name_H-M   'P 1'
#
loop_
_entity.id
_entity.type
_entity.pdbx_description
1 polymer ?
#
loop_
_entity_poly.entity_id
_entity_poly.type
_entity_poly.pdbx_seq_one_letter_code
_entity_poly.pdbx_strand_id
1 'polypeptide(L)'
;MLNRIRQFRAALLLGLASALIFWPISYWLPLGEYLGVLNTEEYAEYGIELKSFVALYLIFFILNLITAGLTATRMNFRVKIWLALIPAGLLLVMPFLLSIPIAVKYSDRNYFEVLGAFYRLFRFTKPELLVVVFLCTFLAVALNVTAALIIRSAADVDKVTDKVRNRYFIYAGAVLAILAIGVSLGSINAAKRSLDRTQCNNYAAIELPETDDDVLIFLSQIMVFGESSGTESVKNAFINFSTISRQYYSLLNTEIDEATLNQYQVQTAAAKEKVAQVCSEYAVK
;
A
#
# COMPACT_ATOMS: atom_id res chain seq x y z
N MET A 1 21.85 22.70 -25.18
CA MET A 1 21.07 22.85 -23.91
C MET A 1 19.72 22.11 -23.96
N LEU A 2 18.99 22.15 -25.08
CA LEU A 2 17.68 21.50 -25.24
C LEU A 2 17.67 19.98 -24.96
N ASN A 3 18.64 19.22 -25.49
CA ASN A 3 18.73 17.76 -25.25
C ASN A 3 18.96 17.41 -23.77
N ARG A 4 19.68 18.26 -23.03
CA ARG A 4 19.94 18.05 -21.60
C ARG A 4 18.69 18.27 -20.75
N ILE A 5 17.90 19.29 -21.08
CA ILE A 5 16.59 19.53 -20.44
C ILE A 5 15.64 18.36 -20.71
N ARG A 6 15.67 17.79 -21.92
CA ARG A 6 14.90 16.58 -22.25
C ARG A 6 15.32 15.37 -21.40
N GLN A 7 16.62 15.09 -21.28
CA GLN A 7 17.11 13.99 -20.43
C GLN A 7 16.72 14.20 -18.95
N PHE A 8 16.77 15.45 -18.45
CA PHE A 8 16.29 15.75 -17.10
C PHE A 8 14.79 15.50 -16.93
N ARG A 9 13.96 15.96 -17.89
CA ARG A 9 12.53 15.68 -17.86
C ARG A 9 12.26 14.17 -17.86
N ALA A 10 12.99 13.40 -18.65
CA ALA A 10 12.89 11.94 -18.63
C ALA A 10 13.26 11.37 -17.25
N ALA A 11 14.37 11.81 -16.65
CA ALA A 11 14.75 11.40 -15.29
C ALA A 11 13.66 11.69 -14.25
N LEU A 12 13.06 12.89 -14.33
CA LEU A 12 12.00 13.32 -13.42
C LEU A 12 10.73 12.48 -13.58
N LEU A 13 10.34 12.15 -14.81
CA LEU A 13 9.21 11.25 -15.08
C LEU A 13 9.46 9.84 -14.54
N LEU A 14 10.69 9.31 -14.68
CA LEU A 14 11.07 8.01 -14.13
C LEU A 14 11.07 8.02 -12.60
N GLY A 15 11.60 9.07 -11.97
CA GLY A 15 11.55 9.26 -10.52
C GLY A 15 10.12 9.38 -9.98
N LEU A 16 9.25 10.12 -10.68
CA LEU A 16 7.82 10.20 -10.37
C LEU A 16 7.13 8.83 -10.50
N ALA A 17 7.44 8.07 -11.54
CA ALA A 17 6.89 6.72 -11.73
C ALA A 17 7.30 5.79 -10.57
N SER A 18 8.56 5.86 -10.11
CA SER A 18 9.01 5.13 -8.92
C SER A 18 8.27 5.58 -7.66
N ALA A 19 8.14 6.89 -7.43
CA ALA A 19 7.41 7.41 -6.26
C ALA A 19 5.94 6.95 -6.26
N LEU A 20 5.31 6.90 -7.44
CA LEU A 20 3.93 6.44 -7.59
C LEU A 20 3.77 4.95 -7.28
N ILE A 21 4.68 4.10 -7.77
CA ILE A 21 4.68 2.65 -7.49
C ILE A 21 5.10 2.32 -6.06
N PHE A 22 5.79 3.23 -5.38
CA PHE A 22 6.05 3.08 -3.96
C PHE A 22 4.75 3.10 -3.12
N TRP A 23 3.69 3.76 -3.60
CA TRP A 23 2.40 3.77 -2.89
C TRP A 23 1.81 2.36 -2.75
N PRO A 24 1.64 1.54 -3.82
CA PRO A 24 1.28 0.13 -3.67
C PRO A 24 2.25 -0.66 -2.78
N ILE A 25 3.57 -0.47 -2.97
CA ILE A 25 4.60 -1.17 -2.17
C ILE A 25 4.43 -0.90 -0.67
N SER A 26 4.00 0.30 -0.29
CA SER A 26 3.83 0.68 1.11
C SER A 26 2.76 -0.13 1.88
N TYR A 27 1.90 -0.90 1.20
CA TYR A 27 0.94 -1.81 1.86
C TYR A 27 1.58 -3.12 2.34
N TRP A 28 2.75 -3.44 1.80
CA TRP A 28 3.51 -4.63 2.14
C TRP A 28 4.54 -4.37 3.23
N LEU A 29 4.70 -3.12 3.65
CA LEU A 29 5.61 -2.76 4.73
C LEU A 29 4.99 -3.09 6.12
N PRO A 30 5.80 -3.59 7.08
CA PRO A 30 7.21 -3.99 6.93
C PRO A 30 7.37 -5.21 6.02
N LEU A 31 8.28 -5.12 5.04
CA LEU A 31 8.37 -6.13 3.97
C LEU A 31 8.73 -7.52 4.52
N GLY A 32 9.58 -7.59 5.55
CA GLY A 32 9.96 -8.85 6.20
C GLY A 32 8.76 -9.57 6.81
N GLU A 33 7.89 -8.85 7.52
CA GLU A 33 6.66 -9.42 8.10
C GLU A 33 5.72 -9.90 6.99
N TYR A 34 5.52 -9.11 5.94
CA TYR A 34 4.63 -9.51 4.85
C TYR A 34 5.15 -10.75 4.10
N LEU A 35 6.43 -10.78 3.76
CA LEU A 35 7.05 -11.95 3.14
C LEU A 35 7.03 -13.17 4.06
N GLY A 36 7.12 -12.96 5.38
CA GLY A 36 6.91 -13.99 6.40
C GLY A 36 5.51 -14.58 6.37
N VAL A 37 4.47 -13.74 6.27
CA VAL A 37 3.07 -14.18 6.09
C VAL A 37 2.93 -15.01 4.81
N LEU A 38 3.54 -14.61 3.70
CA LEU A 38 3.50 -15.38 2.45
C LEU A 38 4.24 -16.73 2.50
N ASN A 39 4.86 -17.09 3.64
CA ASN A 39 5.48 -18.40 3.88
C ASN A 39 4.62 -19.32 4.76
N THR A 40 3.48 -18.85 5.28
CA THR A 40 2.60 -19.72 6.08
C THR A 40 1.84 -20.71 5.20
N GLU A 41 1.33 -21.79 5.80
CA GLU A 41 0.58 -22.84 5.08
C GLU A 41 -0.65 -22.29 4.35
N GLU A 42 -1.28 -21.25 4.91
CA GLU A 42 -2.42 -20.53 4.34
C GLU A 42 -2.16 -20.01 2.93
N TYR A 43 -0.92 -19.59 2.63
CA TYR A 43 -0.53 -19.04 1.32
C TYR A 43 0.32 -20.02 0.50
N ALA A 44 0.56 -21.24 0.97
CA ALA A 44 1.49 -22.18 0.34
C ALA A 44 1.13 -22.46 -1.13
N GLU A 45 -0.17 -22.47 -1.45
CA GLU A 45 -0.68 -22.73 -2.79
C GLU A 45 -0.36 -21.62 -3.81
N TYR A 46 -0.25 -20.36 -3.35
CA TYR A 46 -0.08 -19.18 -4.22
C TYR A 46 1.20 -18.38 -3.91
N GLY A 47 2.01 -18.87 -2.97
CA GLY A 47 3.11 -18.10 -2.39
C GLY A 47 4.16 -17.69 -3.42
N ILE A 48 4.39 -18.49 -4.45
CA ILE A 48 5.35 -18.19 -5.52
C ILE A 48 4.85 -17.02 -6.38
N GLU A 49 3.59 -17.07 -6.80
CA GLU A 49 2.93 -16.04 -7.61
C GLU A 49 2.85 -14.72 -6.84
N LEU A 50 2.46 -14.78 -5.56
CA LEU A 50 2.40 -13.62 -4.68
C LEU A 50 3.78 -12.96 -4.51
N LYS A 51 4.82 -13.75 -4.22
CA LYS A 51 6.20 -13.23 -4.10
C LYS A 51 6.72 -12.67 -5.42
N SER A 52 6.41 -13.31 -6.54
CA SER A 52 6.80 -12.84 -7.88
C SER A 52 6.18 -11.49 -8.21
N PHE A 53 4.94 -11.25 -7.79
CA PHE A 53 4.26 -9.98 -7.93
C PHE A 53 4.89 -8.87 -7.08
N VAL A 54 5.23 -9.17 -5.82
CA VAL A 54 5.96 -8.22 -4.95
C VAL A 54 7.31 -7.88 -5.57
N ALA A 55 8.04 -8.89 -6.06
CA ALA A 55 9.32 -8.71 -6.73
C ALA A 55 9.19 -7.82 -7.98
N LEU A 56 8.14 -7.99 -8.78
CA LEU A 56 7.86 -7.19 -9.97
C LEU A 56 7.79 -5.68 -9.66
N TYR A 57 7.04 -5.31 -8.63
CA TYR A 57 6.87 -3.91 -8.22
C TYR A 57 8.19 -3.33 -7.67
N LEU A 58 8.93 -4.12 -6.88
CA LEU A 58 10.24 -3.71 -6.35
C LEU A 58 11.29 -3.56 -7.46
N ILE A 59 11.33 -4.48 -8.41
CA ILE A 59 12.23 -4.43 -9.57
C ILE A 59 11.90 -3.20 -10.43
N PHE A 60 10.62 -2.93 -10.70
CA PHE A 60 10.21 -1.72 -11.41
C PHE A 60 10.68 -0.46 -10.68
N PHE A 61 10.43 -0.39 -9.37
CA PHE A 61 10.83 0.74 -8.54
C PHE A 61 12.35 1.00 -8.63
N ILE A 62 13.17 -0.03 -8.44
CA ILE A 62 14.64 0.05 -8.44
C ILE A 62 15.16 0.38 -9.84
N LEU A 63 14.71 -0.34 -10.88
CA LEU A 63 15.20 -0.15 -12.24
C LEU A 63 14.86 1.24 -12.76
N ASN A 64 13.72 1.82 -12.39
CA ASN A 64 13.40 3.20 -12.76
C ASN A 64 14.29 4.23 -12.09
N LEU A 65 14.68 4.02 -10.83
CA LEU A 65 15.63 4.90 -10.16
C LEU A 65 17.02 4.81 -10.79
N ILE A 66 17.48 3.60 -11.08
CA ILE A 66 18.74 3.38 -11.80
C ILE A 66 18.68 4.07 -13.17
N THR A 67 17.61 3.85 -13.92
CA THR A 67 17.43 4.43 -15.26
C THR A 67 17.37 5.95 -15.20
N ALA A 68 16.68 6.53 -14.20
CA ALA A 68 16.66 7.97 -13.95
C ALA A 68 18.08 8.53 -13.76
N GLY A 69 18.90 7.88 -12.93
CA GLY A 69 20.31 8.24 -12.77
C GLY A 69 21.12 8.10 -14.06
N LEU A 70 20.89 7.00 -14.80
CA LEU A 70 21.59 6.71 -16.06
C LEU A 70 21.22 7.68 -17.19
N THR A 71 20.06 8.34 -17.16
CA THR A 71 19.70 9.34 -18.18
C THR A 71 20.72 10.48 -18.29
N ALA A 72 21.38 10.82 -17.17
CA ALA A 72 22.43 11.85 -17.11
C ALA A 72 23.78 11.41 -17.70
N THR A 73 23.96 10.11 -17.96
CA THR A 73 25.21 9.54 -18.48
C THR A 73 25.27 9.56 -20.02
N ARG A 74 26.44 9.23 -20.58
CA ARG A 74 26.65 9.05 -22.03
C ARG A 74 26.24 7.67 -22.55
N MET A 75 25.49 6.90 -21.76
CA MET A 75 25.00 5.60 -22.20
C MET A 75 24.14 5.74 -23.46
N ASN A 76 24.25 4.77 -24.36
CA ASN A 76 23.50 4.73 -25.61
C ASN A 76 21.99 4.91 -25.35
N PHE A 77 21.37 5.83 -26.09
CA PHE A 77 19.95 6.16 -25.92
C PHE A 77 19.04 4.94 -26.13
N ARG A 78 19.42 3.97 -26.98
CA ARG A 78 18.65 2.73 -27.17
C ARG A 78 18.59 1.91 -25.89
N VAL A 79 19.70 1.81 -25.16
CA VAL A 79 19.75 1.09 -23.88
C VAL A 79 18.87 1.79 -22.85
N LYS A 80 18.93 3.13 -22.77
CA LYS A 80 18.07 3.92 -21.88
C LYS A 80 16.58 3.73 -22.17
N ILE A 81 16.20 3.68 -23.44
CA ILE A 81 14.81 3.41 -23.85
C ILE A 81 14.36 2.04 -23.36
N TRP A 82 15.15 1.00 -23.61
CA TRP A 82 14.78 -0.35 -23.18
C TRP A 82 14.74 -0.50 -21.66
N LEU A 83 15.65 0.15 -20.94
CA LEU A 83 15.63 0.18 -19.48
C LEU A 83 14.40 0.89 -18.90
N ALA A 84 13.78 1.82 -19.63
CA ALA A 84 12.51 2.42 -19.24
C ALA A 84 11.30 1.55 -19.66
N LEU A 85 11.33 0.97 -20.86
CA LEU A 85 10.18 0.25 -21.43
C LEU A 85 10.02 -1.18 -20.89
N ILE A 86 11.12 -1.91 -20.67
CA ILE A 86 11.03 -3.31 -20.21
C ILE A 86 10.38 -3.40 -18.83
N PRO A 87 10.81 -2.65 -17.79
CA PRO A 87 10.16 -2.71 -16.49
C PRO A 87 8.69 -2.30 -16.57
N ALA A 88 8.35 -1.29 -17.38
CA ALA A 88 6.97 -0.84 -17.56
C ALA A 88 6.09 -1.92 -18.23
N GLY A 89 6.59 -2.58 -19.26
CA GLY A 89 5.89 -3.69 -19.91
C GLY A 89 5.68 -4.87 -18.96
N LEU A 90 6.72 -5.23 -18.19
CA LEU A 90 6.62 -6.27 -17.18
C LEU A 90 5.60 -5.93 -16.09
N LEU A 91 5.65 -4.70 -15.55
CA LEU A 91 4.71 -4.23 -14.53
C LEU A 91 3.25 -4.32 -15.01
N LEU A 92 3.01 -4.00 -16.29
CA LEU A 92 1.68 -4.02 -16.88
C LEU A 92 1.16 -5.45 -17.15
N VAL A 93 2.01 -6.31 -17.70
CA VAL A 93 1.58 -7.59 -18.28
C VAL A 93 1.69 -8.76 -17.30
N MET A 94 2.75 -8.79 -16.48
CA MET A 94 2.99 -9.92 -15.57
C MET A 94 1.88 -10.17 -14.55
N PRO A 95 1.20 -9.15 -13.98
CA PRO A 95 0.05 -9.38 -13.11
C PRO A 95 -1.03 -10.25 -13.75
N PHE A 96 -1.25 -10.09 -15.05
CA PHE A 96 -2.22 -10.86 -15.80
C PHE A 96 -1.71 -12.26 -16.12
N LEU A 97 -0.43 -12.40 -16.50
CA LEU A 97 0.15 -13.71 -16.81
C LEU A 97 0.25 -14.60 -15.57
N LEU A 98 0.64 -14.04 -14.43
CA LEU A 98 0.80 -14.78 -13.17
C LEU A 98 -0.53 -15.31 -12.61
N SER A 99 -1.65 -14.69 -12.95
CA SER A 99 -2.97 -15.18 -12.51
C SER A 99 -3.56 -16.28 -13.42
N ILE A 100 -3.00 -16.52 -14.62
CA ILE A 100 -3.53 -17.52 -15.56
C ILE A 100 -3.50 -18.94 -14.97
N PRO A 101 -2.38 -19.46 -14.42
CA PRO A 101 -2.34 -20.83 -13.89
C PRO A 101 -3.41 -21.08 -12.83
N ILE A 102 -3.73 -20.04 -12.07
CA ILE A 102 -4.65 -20.11 -10.94
C ILE A 102 -6.09 -19.97 -11.42
N ALA A 103 -6.34 -19.10 -12.39
CA ALA A 103 -7.63 -19.05 -13.06
C ALA A 103 -7.98 -20.37 -13.76
N VAL A 104 -6.98 -21.10 -14.29
CA VAL A 104 -7.20 -22.45 -14.85
C VAL A 104 -7.58 -23.45 -13.75
N LYS A 105 -7.00 -23.34 -12.55
CA LYS A 105 -7.36 -24.18 -11.39
C LYS A 105 -8.79 -23.93 -10.92
N TYR A 106 -9.22 -22.66 -10.93
CA TYR A 106 -10.58 -22.21 -10.55
C TYR A 106 -11.43 -21.94 -11.78
N SER A 107 -11.63 -22.96 -12.62
CA SER A 107 -12.33 -22.83 -13.91
C SER A 107 -13.82 -22.52 -13.79
N ASP A 108 -14.41 -22.67 -12.60
CA ASP A 108 -15.77 -22.27 -12.24
C ASP A 108 -15.91 -20.75 -12.03
N ARG A 109 -14.78 -20.02 -11.91
CA ARG A 109 -14.75 -18.58 -11.63
C ARG A 109 -14.33 -17.78 -12.85
N ASN A 110 -14.79 -16.53 -12.92
CA ASN A 110 -14.32 -15.60 -13.93
C ASN A 110 -12.85 -15.23 -13.65
N TYR A 111 -12.02 -15.17 -14.68
CA TYR A 111 -10.63 -14.73 -14.60
C TYR A 111 -10.46 -13.40 -13.82
N PHE A 112 -11.34 -12.42 -14.04
CA PHE A 112 -11.25 -11.14 -13.33
C PHE A 112 -11.61 -11.22 -11.84
N GLU A 113 -12.43 -12.20 -11.45
CA GLU A 113 -12.70 -12.49 -10.03
C GLU A 113 -11.47 -13.08 -9.37
N VAL A 114 -10.78 -14.00 -10.06
CA VAL A 114 -9.51 -14.60 -9.59
C VAL A 114 -8.43 -13.51 -9.48
N LEU A 115 -8.29 -12.66 -10.50
CA LEU A 115 -7.38 -11.52 -10.45
C LEU A 115 -7.71 -10.58 -9.30
N GLY A 116 -8.98 -10.24 -9.09
CA GLY A 116 -9.43 -9.43 -7.96
C GLY A 116 -9.09 -10.07 -6.61
N ALA A 117 -9.26 -11.38 -6.48
CA ALA A 117 -8.87 -12.13 -5.28
C ALA A 117 -7.36 -12.04 -5.03
N PHE A 118 -6.53 -12.13 -6.06
CA PHE A 118 -5.08 -11.91 -5.95
C PHE A 118 -4.72 -10.56 -5.32
N TYR A 119 -5.33 -9.48 -5.81
CA TYR A 119 -5.11 -8.15 -5.26
C TYR A 119 -5.60 -8.00 -3.81
N ARG A 120 -6.63 -8.75 -3.40
CA ARG A 120 -7.04 -8.81 -1.98
C ARG A 120 -5.97 -9.47 -1.11
N LEU A 121 -5.31 -10.54 -1.58
CA LEU A 121 -4.16 -11.15 -0.91
C LEU A 121 -2.95 -10.20 -0.83
N PHE A 122 -2.85 -9.22 -1.74
CA PHE A 122 -1.92 -8.09 -1.66
C PHE A 122 -2.35 -6.96 -0.71
N ARG A 123 -3.37 -7.20 0.13
CA ARG A 123 -3.96 -6.24 1.08
C ARG A 123 -4.70 -5.07 0.40
N PHE A 124 -5.12 -5.25 -0.84
CA PHE A 124 -6.04 -4.33 -1.53
C PHE A 124 -7.46 -4.87 -1.42
N THR A 125 -7.98 -4.90 -0.19
CA THR A 125 -9.23 -5.58 0.18
C THR A 125 -10.48 -4.87 -0.35
N LYS A 126 -10.41 -3.55 -0.59
CA LYS A 126 -11.52 -2.74 -1.11
C LYS A 126 -11.47 -2.59 -2.64
N PRO A 127 -12.63 -2.57 -3.32
CA PRO A 127 -12.70 -2.26 -4.75
C PRO A 127 -12.05 -0.92 -5.11
N GLU A 128 -12.23 0.09 -4.25
CA GLU A 128 -11.63 1.42 -4.42
C GLU A 128 -10.10 1.35 -4.39
N LEU A 129 -9.52 0.56 -3.47
CA LEU A 129 -8.07 0.38 -3.39
C LEU A 129 -7.53 -0.32 -4.63
N LEU A 130 -8.23 -1.34 -5.13
CA LEU A 130 -7.89 -2.03 -6.38
C LEU A 130 -7.82 -1.04 -7.55
N VAL A 131 -8.84 -0.18 -7.68
CA VAL A 131 -8.88 0.85 -8.74
C VAL A 131 -7.70 1.81 -8.60
N VAL A 132 -7.39 2.26 -7.38
CA VAL A 132 -6.25 3.15 -7.14
C VAL A 132 -4.93 2.47 -7.51
N VAL A 133 -4.73 1.19 -7.18
CA VAL A 133 -3.53 0.44 -7.59
C VAL A 133 -3.41 0.39 -9.10
N PHE A 134 -4.49 0.06 -9.81
CA PHE A 134 -4.47 0.06 -11.27
C PHE A 134 -4.16 1.44 -11.85
N LEU A 135 -4.78 2.51 -11.33
CA LEU A 135 -4.50 3.87 -11.76
C LEU A 135 -3.03 4.25 -11.55
N CYS A 136 -2.47 3.93 -10.38
CA CYS A 136 -1.05 4.12 -10.09
C CYS A 136 -0.16 3.35 -11.08
N THR A 137 -0.51 2.10 -11.37
CA THR A 137 0.22 1.26 -12.33
C THR A 137 0.15 1.80 -13.75
N PHE A 138 -1.04 2.13 -14.27
CA PHE A 138 -1.20 2.70 -15.60
C PHE A 138 -0.49 4.04 -15.75
N LEU A 139 -0.59 4.91 -14.75
CA LEU A 139 0.09 6.21 -14.78
C LEU A 139 1.61 6.04 -14.71
N ALA A 140 2.12 5.11 -13.88
CA ALA A 140 3.55 4.81 -13.84
C ALA A 140 4.08 4.29 -15.18
N VAL A 141 3.32 3.42 -15.86
CA VAL A 141 3.64 2.94 -17.21
C VAL A 141 3.61 4.08 -18.22
N ALA A 142 2.59 4.94 -18.19
CA ALA A 142 2.48 6.09 -19.08
C ALA A 142 3.65 7.07 -18.91
N LEU A 143 4.07 7.33 -17.66
CA LEU A 143 5.25 8.14 -17.35
C LEU A 143 6.54 7.52 -17.92
N ASN A 144 6.69 6.20 -17.85
CA ASN A 144 7.83 5.48 -18.44
C ASN A 144 7.87 5.56 -19.96
N VAL A 145 6.73 5.33 -20.62
CA VAL A 145 6.61 5.46 -22.08
C VAL A 145 6.94 6.89 -22.50
N THR A 146 6.41 7.88 -21.77
CA THR A 146 6.70 9.30 -22.05
C THR A 146 8.17 9.61 -21.86
N ALA A 147 8.81 9.10 -20.80
CA ALA A 147 10.25 9.25 -20.58
C ALA A 147 11.05 8.64 -21.74
N ALA A 148 10.70 7.45 -22.21
CA ALA A 148 11.34 6.79 -23.34
C ALA A 148 11.22 7.60 -24.65
N LEU A 149 10.03 8.17 -24.92
CA LEU A 149 9.81 9.05 -26.08
C LEU A 149 10.69 10.32 -26.00
N ILE A 150 10.79 10.92 -24.80
CA ILE A 150 11.65 12.09 -24.58
C ILE A 150 13.12 11.72 -24.78
N ILE A 151 13.59 10.57 -24.26
CA ILE A 151 14.96 10.07 -24.45
C ILE A 151 15.25 9.87 -25.94
N ARG A 152 14.33 9.26 -26.69
CA ARG A 152 14.47 9.07 -28.15
C ARG A 152 14.65 10.39 -28.90
N SER A 153 13.95 11.44 -28.47
CA SER A 153 14.00 12.77 -29.09
C SER A 153 15.24 13.59 -28.71
N ALA A 154 16.04 13.13 -27.74
CA ALA A 154 17.25 13.82 -27.30
C ALA A 154 18.48 13.20 -27.98
N ALA A 155 19.17 13.96 -28.85
CA ALA A 155 20.46 13.53 -29.40
C ALA A 155 21.54 13.45 -28.30
N ASP A 156 22.69 12.85 -28.61
CA ASP A 156 23.76 12.53 -27.66
C ASP A 156 24.19 13.72 -26.79
N VAL A 157 24.56 13.41 -25.54
CA VAL A 157 24.85 14.43 -24.53
C VAL A 157 26.29 14.92 -24.66
N ASP A 158 26.47 16.18 -25.05
CA ASP A 158 27.79 16.86 -25.06
C ASP A 158 28.51 16.77 -23.70
N LYS A 159 29.83 16.94 -23.67
CA LYS A 159 30.65 16.95 -22.44
C LYS A 159 30.13 17.97 -21.41
N VAL A 160 29.94 17.57 -20.16
CA VAL A 160 29.46 18.47 -19.09
C VAL A 160 30.59 19.42 -18.71
N THR A 161 30.45 20.71 -18.99
CA THR A 161 31.37 21.74 -18.51
C THR A 161 31.09 22.05 -17.04
N ASP A 162 32.10 22.46 -16.28
CA ASP A 162 31.98 22.70 -14.82
C ASP A 162 30.89 23.71 -14.46
N LYS A 163 30.65 24.73 -15.29
CA LYS A 163 29.54 25.70 -15.10
C LYS A 163 28.15 25.06 -15.16
N VAL A 164 27.98 23.92 -15.82
CA VAL A 164 26.69 23.23 -15.96
C VAL A 164 26.51 22.17 -14.86
N ARG A 165 27.60 21.72 -14.22
CA ARG A 165 27.60 20.74 -13.12
C ARG A 165 26.71 21.16 -11.95
N ASN A 166 26.75 22.43 -11.53
CA ASN A 166 25.89 22.94 -10.46
C ASN A 166 24.39 22.87 -10.81
N ARG A 167 24.03 23.07 -12.09
CA ARG A 167 22.63 22.93 -12.53
C ARG A 167 22.18 21.46 -12.50
N TYR A 168 23.09 20.52 -12.80
CA TYR A 168 22.82 19.09 -12.66
C TYR A 168 22.64 18.64 -11.21
N PHE A 169 23.38 19.21 -10.26
CA PHE A 169 23.15 18.97 -8.84
C PHE A 169 21.76 19.43 -8.40
N ILE A 170 21.30 20.60 -8.87
CA ILE A 170 19.93 21.09 -8.60
C ILE A 170 18.89 20.13 -9.17
N TYR A 171 19.10 19.63 -10.38
CA TYR A 171 18.22 18.67 -11.04
C TYR A 171 18.16 17.31 -10.34
N ALA A 172 19.31 16.74 -9.98
CA ALA A 172 19.38 15.52 -9.19
C ALA A 172 18.70 15.72 -7.82
N GLY A 173 18.92 16.88 -7.19
CA GLY A 173 18.26 17.28 -5.95
C GLY A 173 16.74 17.32 -6.08
N ALA A 174 16.20 17.84 -7.19
CA ALA A 174 14.75 17.86 -7.43
C ALA A 174 14.15 16.45 -7.58
N VAL A 175 14.82 15.55 -8.31
CA VAL A 175 14.38 14.15 -8.44
C VAL A 175 14.42 13.45 -7.07
N LEU A 176 15.49 13.65 -6.31
CA LEU A 176 15.63 13.11 -4.96
C LEU A 176 14.56 13.66 -4.00
N ALA A 177 14.24 14.96 -4.08
CA ALA A 177 13.21 15.56 -3.24
C ALA A 177 11.82 14.97 -3.50
N ILE A 178 11.43 14.83 -4.77
CA ILE A 178 10.16 14.19 -5.15
C ILE A 178 10.11 12.75 -4.65
N LEU A 179 11.18 11.98 -4.88
CA LEU A 179 11.27 10.61 -4.40
C LEU A 179 11.19 10.54 -2.87
N ALA A 180 11.91 11.40 -2.17
CA ALA A 180 11.93 11.45 -0.71
C ALA A 180 10.54 11.77 -0.16
N ILE A 181 9.80 12.71 -0.76
CA ILE A 181 8.42 13.02 -0.36
C ILE A 181 7.52 11.80 -0.56
N GLY A 182 7.54 11.19 -1.76
CA GLY A 182 6.70 10.04 -2.08
C GLY A 182 6.98 8.83 -1.17
N VAL A 183 8.26 8.52 -0.96
CA VAL A 183 8.69 7.43 -0.07
C VAL A 183 8.31 7.74 1.37
N SER A 184 8.56 8.95 1.86
CA SER A 184 8.23 9.33 3.25
C SER A 184 6.73 9.24 3.52
N LEU A 185 5.89 9.76 2.62
CA LEU A 185 4.43 9.66 2.75
C LEU A 185 3.96 8.21 2.74
N GLY A 186 4.52 7.38 1.84
CA GLY A 186 4.25 5.94 1.81
C GLY A 186 4.64 5.25 3.12
N SER A 187 5.83 5.54 3.64
CA SER A 187 6.35 4.95 4.88
C SER A 187 5.57 5.37 6.12
N ILE A 188 5.16 6.64 6.23
CA ILE A 188 4.30 7.11 7.33
C ILE A 188 2.96 6.38 7.32
N ASN A 189 2.34 6.25 6.14
CA ASN A 189 1.07 5.54 6.00
C ASN A 189 1.23 4.04 6.27
N ALA A 190 2.36 3.44 5.87
CA ALA A 190 2.70 2.07 6.20
C ALA A 190 2.82 1.85 7.70
N ALA A 191 3.52 2.73 8.42
CA ALA A 191 3.67 2.65 9.86
C ALA A 191 2.31 2.73 10.58
N LYS A 192 1.44 3.64 10.15
CA LYS A 192 0.07 3.74 10.68
C LYS A 192 -0.73 2.45 10.47
N ARG A 193 -0.70 1.87 9.27
CA ARG A 193 -1.38 0.60 8.96
C ARG A 193 -0.80 -0.59 9.73
N SER A 194 0.50 -0.57 10.01
CA SER A 194 1.16 -1.58 10.84
C SER A 194 0.66 -1.53 12.28
N LEU A 195 0.55 -0.33 12.87
CA LEU A 195 -0.05 -0.15 14.19
C LEU A 195 -1.52 -0.63 14.20
N ASP A 196 -2.33 -0.22 13.22
CA ASP A 196 -3.72 -0.67 13.10
C ASP A 196 -3.82 -2.20 13.06
N ARG A 197 -2.94 -2.87 12.31
CA ARG A 197 -2.92 -4.33 12.24
C ARG A 197 -2.60 -4.96 13.59
N THR A 198 -1.58 -4.45 14.29
CA THR A 198 -1.25 -4.94 15.63
C THR A 198 -2.45 -4.83 16.57
N GLN A 199 -3.14 -3.68 16.57
CA GLN A 199 -4.30 -3.48 17.45
C GLN A 199 -5.50 -4.34 17.06
N CYS A 200 -5.78 -4.50 15.77
CA CYS A 200 -6.83 -5.41 15.31
C CYS A 200 -6.53 -6.87 15.63
N ASN A 201 -5.28 -7.30 15.56
CA ASN A 201 -4.87 -8.65 15.96
C ASN A 201 -4.98 -8.84 17.47
N ASN A 202 -4.56 -7.85 18.27
CA ASN A 202 -4.72 -7.88 19.73
C ASN A 202 -6.20 -7.95 20.12
N TYR A 203 -7.06 -7.19 19.45
CA TYR A 203 -8.50 -7.25 19.65
C TYR A 203 -9.11 -8.59 19.23
N ALA A 204 -8.58 -9.25 18.20
CA ALA A 204 -9.05 -10.59 17.82
C ALA A 204 -8.61 -11.68 18.80
N ALA A 205 -7.51 -11.46 19.52
CA ALA A 205 -6.93 -12.40 20.47
C ALA A 205 -7.33 -12.17 21.93
N ILE A 206 -8.00 -11.05 22.24
CA ILE A 206 -8.45 -10.75 23.60
C ILE A 206 -9.51 -11.77 24.05
N GLU A 207 -9.38 -12.25 25.28
CA GLU A 207 -10.36 -13.16 25.87
C GLU A 207 -11.66 -12.43 26.19
N LEU A 208 -12.79 -13.12 26.03
CA LEU A 208 -14.09 -12.57 26.41
C LEU A 208 -14.20 -12.56 27.95
N PRO A 209 -14.78 -11.50 28.54
CA PRO A 209 -14.94 -11.42 29.97
C PRO A 209 -15.84 -12.56 30.49
N GLU A 210 -15.41 -13.24 31.55
CA GLU A 210 -16.17 -14.31 32.20
C GLU A 210 -17.03 -13.81 33.36
N THR A 211 -16.59 -12.71 34.00
CA THR A 211 -17.31 -12.06 35.09
C THR A 211 -17.67 -10.63 34.76
N ASP A 212 -18.63 -10.08 35.52
CA ASP A 212 -19.06 -8.69 35.43
C ASP A 212 -17.91 -7.69 35.69
N ASP A 213 -17.03 -8.00 36.66
CA ASP A 213 -15.86 -7.18 36.99
C ASP A 213 -14.85 -7.14 35.82
N ASP A 214 -14.76 -8.21 35.03
CA ASP A 214 -13.86 -8.30 33.88
C ASP A 214 -14.31 -7.43 32.71
N VAL A 215 -15.60 -7.07 32.63
CA VAL A 215 -16.14 -6.26 31.54
C VAL A 215 -15.47 -4.88 31.49
N LEU A 216 -15.26 -4.24 32.64
CA LEU A 216 -14.61 -2.93 32.68
C LEU A 216 -13.14 -2.99 32.29
N ILE A 217 -12.45 -4.07 32.66
CA ILE A 217 -11.06 -4.36 32.28
C ILE A 217 -10.98 -4.55 30.77
N PHE A 218 -11.83 -5.41 30.22
CA PHE A 218 -11.96 -5.66 28.78
C PHE A 218 -12.17 -4.37 27.99
N LEU A 219 -13.14 -3.54 28.41
CA LEU A 219 -13.41 -2.25 27.74
C LEU A 219 -12.25 -1.25 27.89
N SER A 220 -11.47 -1.33 28.99
CA SER A 220 -10.26 -0.54 29.15
C SER A 220 -9.17 -0.95 28.17
N GLN A 221 -8.96 -2.26 27.98
CA GLN A 221 -7.97 -2.77 27.04
C GLN A 221 -8.32 -2.36 25.59
N ILE A 222 -9.61 -2.42 25.23
CA ILE A 222 -10.09 -1.94 23.93
C ILE A 222 -9.82 -0.45 23.73
N MET A 223 -10.01 0.37 24.76
CA MET A 223 -9.69 1.80 24.69
C MET A 223 -8.19 2.01 24.44
N VAL A 224 -7.32 1.24 25.10
CA VAL A 224 -5.87 1.26 24.88
C VAL A 224 -5.51 0.86 23.45
N PHE A 225 -6.19 -0.14 22.87
CA PHE A 225 -6.03 -0.49 21.45
C PHE A 225 -6.40 0.68 20.55
N GLY A 226 -7.48 1.40 20.85
CA GLY A 226 -7.87 2.62 20.14
C GLY A 226 -6.81 3.72 20.22
N GLU A 227 -6.33 4.04 21.42
CA GLU A 227 -5.29 5.06 21.64
C GLU A 227 -3.96 4.72 20.96
N SER A 228 -3.67 3.42 20.83
CA SER A 228 -2.46 2.90 20.19
C SER A 228 -2.60 2.62 18.69
N SER A 229 -3.76 2.91 18.10
CA SER A 229 -4.02 2.71 16.67
C SER A 229 -3.38 3.82 15.82
N GLY A 230 -2.99 3.50 14.59
CA GLY A 230 -2.28 4.41 13.70
C GLY A 230 -3.20 5.31 12.87
N THR A 231 -4.38 4.84 12.47
CA THR A 231 -5.36 5.65 11.73
C THR A 231 -6.54 6.08 12.59
N GLU A 232 -7.07 7.27 12.28
CA GLU A 232 -8.20 7.85 13.00
C GLU A 232 -9.47 7.00 12.86
N SER A 233 -9.62 6.26 11.75
CA SER A 233 -10.75 5.35 11.54
C SER A 233 -10.75 4.17 12.52
N VAL A 234 -9.58 3.55 12.73
CA VAL A 234 -9.45 2.39 13.64
C VAL A 234 -9.50 2.88 15.09
N LYS A 235 -8.77 3.96 15.40
CA LYS A 235 -8.80 4.62 16.70
C LYS A 235 -10.23 4.95 17.14
N ASN A 236 -11.00 5.65 16.30
CA ASN A 236 -12.36 6.05 16.66
C ASN A 236 -13.32 4.87 16.75
N ALA A 237 -13.13 3.82 15.95
CA ALA A 237 -13.94 2.61 16.09
C ALA A 237 -13.77 1.98 17.48
N PHE A 238 -12.53 1.79 17.94
CA PHE A 238 -12.25 1.22 19.26
C PHE A 238 -12.69 2.13 20.40
N ILE A 239 -12.37 3.43 20.35
CA ILE A 239 -12.74 4.40 21.40
C ILE A 239 -14.26 4.53 21.51
N ASN A 240 -14.98 4.60 20.38
CA ASN A 240 -16.44 4.69 20.40
C ASN A 240 -17.05 3.40 20.95
N PHE A 241 -16.54 2.23 20.56
CA PHE A 241 -17.01 0.97 21.10
C PHE A 241 -16.81 0.87 22.61
N SER A 242 -15.61 1.20 23.12
CA SER A 242 -15.34 1.16 24.56
C SER A 242 -16.19 2.17 25.33
N THR A 243 -16.34 3.39 24.82
CA THR A 243 -17.10 4.46 25.48
C THR A 243 -18.59 4.14 25.56
N ILE A 244 -19.20 3.74 24.44
CA ILE A 244 -20.63 3.39 24.39
C ILE A 244 -20.90 2.15 25.24
N SER A 245 -20.04 1.14 25.18
CA SER A 245 -20.20 -0.08 25.98
C SER A 245 -20.09 0.20 27.48
N ARG A 246 -19.20 1.12 27.90
CA ARG A 246 -19.09 1.53 29.31
C ARG A 246 -20.35 2.24 29.78
N GLN A 247 -20.91 3.11 28.94
CA GLN A 247 -22.18 3.78 29.25
C GLN A 247 -23.31 2.76 29.37
N TYR A 248 -23.44 1.86 28.40
CA TYR A 248 -24.42 0.77 28.46
C TYR A 248 -24.27 -0.08 29.73
N TYR A 249 -23.05 -0.50 30.06
CA TYR A 249 -22.78 -1.30 31.25
C TYR A 249 -23.10 -0.58 32.55
N SER A 250 -22.81 0.73 32.63
CA SER A 250 -23.17 1.54 33.80
C SER A 250 -24.69 1.66 33.99
N LEU A 251 -25.47 1.63 32.89
CA LEU A 251 -26.92 1.73 32.92
C LEU A 251 -27.62 0.44 33.31
N LEU A 252 -27.01 -0.73 33.04
CA LEU A 252 -27.56 -2.05 33.43
C LEU A 252 -27.78 -2.17 34.95
N ASN A 253 -26.99 -1.46 35.75
CA ASN A 253 -27.04 -1.49 37.20
C ASN A 253 -27.86 -0.32 37.80
N THR A 254 -28.58 0.44 36.98
CA THR A 254 -29.43 1.55 37.41
C THR A 254 -30.88 1.33 37.01
N GLU A 255 -31.83 1.80 37.83
CA GLU A 255 -33.25 1.84 37.45
C GLU A 255 -33.45 2.92 36.37
N ILE A 256 -33.30 2.53 35.11
CA ILE A 256 -33.54 3.38 33.94
C ILE A 256 -34.68 2.81 33.09
N ASP A 257 -35.31 3.70 32.30
CA ASP A 257 -36.29 3.32 31.29
C ASP A 257 -35.72 2.32 30.27
N GLU A 258 -36.51 1.30 29.96
CA GLU A 258 -36.21 0.21 29.03
C GLU A 258 -35.97 0.72 27.61
N ALA A 259 -36.65 1.79 27.17
CA ALA A 259 -36.41 2.36 25.83
C ALA A 259 -35.01 2.98 25.72
N THR A 260 -34.55 3.66 26.77
CA THR A 260 -33.19 4.21 26.85
C THR A 260 -32.14 3.10 26.88
N LEU A 261 -32.37 2.03 27.66
CA LEU A 261 -31.46 0.88 27.71
C LEU A 261 -31.34 0.19 26.34
N ASN A 262 -32.46 -0.03 25.66
CA ASN A 262 -32.50 -0.60 24.32
C ASN A 262 -31.75 0.26 23.28
N GLN A 263 -31.85 1.60 23.39
CA GLN A 263 -31.11 2.50 22.51
C GLN A 263 -29.59 2.32 22.65
N TYR A 264 -29.08 2.23 23.87
CA TYR A 264 -27.66 2.00 24.14
C TYR A 264 -27.19 0.60 23.72
N GLN A 265 -28.05 -0.41 23.84
CA GLN A 265 -27.77 -1.76 23.33
C GLN A 265 -27.56 -1.75 21.81
N VAL A 266 -28.45 -1.08 21.06
CA VAL A 266 -28.35 -0.96 19.60
C VAL A 266 -27.08 -0.20 19.19
N GLN A 267 -26.75 0.90 19.89
CA GLN A 267 -25.52 1.66 19.64
C GLN A 267 -24.26 0.83 19.93
N THR A 268 -24.28 0.04 20.99
CA THR A 268 -23.17 -0.86 21.34
C THR A 268 -22.94 -1.91 20.24
N ALA A 269 -24.03 -2.52 19.75
CA ALA A 269 -23.96 -3.48 18.65
C ALA A 269 -23.40 -2.83 17.36
N ALA A 270 -23.88 -1.65 17.00
CA ALA A 270 -23.38 -0.91 15.83
C ALA A 270 -21.91 -0.50 15.97
N ALA A 271 -21.47 -0.09 17.17
CA ALA A 271 -20.07 0.24 17.43
C ALA A 271 -19.16 -1.00 17.35
N LYS A 272 -19.61 -2.15 17.87
CA LYS A 272 -18.92 -3.44 17.73
C LYS A 272 -18.79 -3.86 16.27
N GLU A 273 -19.87 -3.74 15.50
CA GLU A 273 -19.85 -4.01 14.05
C GLU A 273 -18.86 -3.09 13.34
N LYS A 274 -18.77 -1.83 13.75
CA LYS A 274 -17.80 -0.89 13.17
C LYS A 274 -16.36 -1.32 13.42
N VAL A 275 -16.03 -1.82 14.61
CA VAL A 275 -14.72 -2.41 14.92
C VAL A 275 -14.44 -3.60 14.00
N ALA A 276 -15.39 -4.52 13.86
CA ALA A 276 -15.25 -5.67 12.96
C ALA A 276 -15.04 -5.23 11.50
N GLN A 277 -15.77 -4.21 11.04
CA GLN A 277 -15.63 -3.67 9.70
C GLN A 277 -14.23 -3.10 9.46
N VAL A 278 -13.72 -2.23 10.33
CA VAL A 278 -12.40 -1.61 10.13
C VAL A 278 -11.26 -2.63 10.29
N CYS A 279 -11.41 -3.60 11.19
CA CYS A 279 -10.39 -4.63 11.40
C CYS A 279 -10.40 -5.72 10.32
N SER A 280 -11.51 -5.92 9.61
CA SER A 280 -11.56 -6.85 8.47
C SER A 280 -10.57 -6.48 7.34
N GLU A 281 -10.13 -5.23 7.29
CA GLU A 281 -9.12 -4.76 6.33
C GLU A 281 -7.69 -5.16 6.71
N TYR A 282 -7.47 -5.50 7.98
CA TYR A 282 -6.16 -5.76 8.56
C TYR A 282 -5.98 -7.21 9.02
N ALA A 283 -7.07 -7.93 9.23
CA ALA A 283 -7.07 -9.37 9.45
C ALA A 283 -6.47 -10.06 8.23
N VAL A 284 -5.35 -10.74 8.44
CA VAL A 284 -4.87 -11.77 7.52
C VAL A 284 -5.77 -12.99 7.79
N LYS A 285 -6.54 -13.41 6.80
CA LYS A 285 -7.48 -14.53 6.89
C LYS A 285 -7.01 -15.66 5.99
#